data_AF-A0A2E3J9M1-F1
#
_entry.id   AF-A0A2E3J9M1-F1
#
_cell.length_a   1.000
_cell.length_b   1.000
_cell.length_c   1.000
_cell.angle_alpha   90.00
_cell.angle_beta   90.00
_cell.angle_gamma   90.00
#
_symmetry.space_group_name_H-M   'P 1'
#
loop_
_entity.id
_entity.type
_entity.pdbx_description
1 polymer ?
#
loop_
_entity_poly.entity_id
_entity_poly.type
_entity_poly.pdbx_seq_one_letter_code
_entity_poly.pdbx_strand_id
1 'polypeptide(L)'
;MGEIKLIGLDADDTLWESEIYFAQVEEKFLELMDKYSSDGDLEKTLSSNEITNLRLFGYGVKSFTLSMIETAHIASKGTISSSDIELIISWGKELLQHPVTFLEGVEETVRSLSKEYNVFIITKGDLLHQRSKIEESGLDTIVAGFEIFHEKDPESYLDFLNGLDIKPENFVMAGNSLRSDVLPVAAIGGRAIHIPHDLTWDYEKVADQSASASSYSIVESISDLPQHLAQEIR
;
A
#
# COMPACT_ATOMS: atom_id res chain seq x y z
N MET A 1 -15.91 7.96 23.85
CA MET A 1 -15.67 7.03 22.72
C MET A 1 -15.56 5.60 23.24
N GLY A 2 -15.69 4.59 22.37
CA GLY A 2 -15.50 3.18 22.74
C GLY A 2 -14.02 2.84 22.95
N GLU A 3 -13.73 1.85 23.79
CA GLU A 3 -12.37 1.30 24.01
C GLU A 3 -11.74 0.81 22.70
N ILE A 4 -10.44 1.02 22.48
CA ILE A 4 -9.72 0.47 21.33
C ILE A 4 -9.36 -0.98 21.63
N LYS A 5 -9.74 -1.92 20.75
CA LYS A 5 -9.41 -3.34 20.88
C LYS A 5 -8.40 -3.82 19.85
N LEU A 6 -8.33 -3.16 18.71
CA LEU A 6 -7.46 -3.51 17.59
C LEU A 6 -7.00 -2.26 16.85
N ILE A 7 -5.71 -2.25 16.52
CA ILE A 7 -5.08 -1.26 15.66
C ILE A 7 -4.62 -1.98 14.39
N GLY A 8 -5.09 -1.53 13.24
CA GLY A 8 -4.57 -1.87 11.92
C GLY A 8 -3.54 -0.83 11.49
N LEU A 9 -2.40 -1.29 11.02
CA LEU A 9 -1.40 -0.46 10.36
C LEU A 9 -1.29 -0.91 8.92
N ASP A 10 -1.41 0.02 7.98
CA ASP A 10 -0.98 -0.24 6.61
C ASP A 10 0.52 -0.53 6.56
N ALA A 11 1.00 -1.18 5.50
CA ALA A 11 2.37 -1.61 5.37
C ALA A 11 3.19 -0.73 4.42
N ASP A 12 2.86 -0.71 3.14
CA ASP A 12 3.65 -0.06 2.10
C ASP A 12 3.46 1.46 2.19
N ASP A 13 4.57 2.20 2.29
CA ASP A 13 4.60 3.66 2.47
C ASP A 13 3.98 4.16 3.79
N THR A 14 3.71 3.24 4.72
CA THR A 14 3.30 3.51 6.11
C THR A 14 4.32 2.96 7.12
N LEU A 15 4.80 1.73 6.92
CA LEU A 15 5.85 1.08 7.73
C LEU A 15 7.21 1.10 7.01
N TRP A 16 7.21 0.98 5.69
CA TRP A 16 8.45 0.94 4.92
C TRP A 16 8.24 1.54 3.53
N GLU A 17 9.34 1.98 2.93
CA GLU A 17 9.36 2.49 1.56
C GLU A 17 8.86 1.43 0.57
N SER A 18 8.00 1.82 -0.36
CA SER A 18 7.50 0.97 -1.44
C SER A 18 7.43 1.72 -2.77
N GLU A 19 6.66 2.80 -2.84
CA GLU A 19 6.35 3.50 -4.09
C GLU A 19 7.60 4.07 -4.78
N ILE A 20 8.60 4.48 -3.99
CA ILE A 20 9.87 4.99 -4.52
C ILE A 20 10.57 3.97 -5.43
N TYR A 21 10.45 2.67 -5.15
CA TYR A 21 11.07 1.64 -5.96
C TYR A 21 10.28 1.36 -7.25
N PHE A 22 8.95 1.44 -7.19
CA PHE A 22 8.11 1.37 -8.38
C PHE A 22 8.43 2.53 -9.34
N ALA A 23 8.50 3.76 -8.82
CA ALA A 23 8.86 4.95 -9.60
C ALA A 23 10.24 4.84 -10.25
N GLN A 24 11.24 4.31 -9.54
CA GLN A 24 12.58 4.09 -10.11
C GLN A 24 12.59 3.06 -11.25
N VAL A 25 11.76 2.02 -11.17
CA VAL A 25 11.64 1.02 -12.24
C VAL A 25 10.85 1.59 -13.42
N GLU A 26 9.82 2.39 -13.15
CA GLU A 26 9.08 3.10 -14.18
C GLU A 26 9.99 4.05 -14.97
N GLU A 27 10.84 4.84 -14.31
CA GLU A 27 11.81 5.71 -14.98
C GLU A 27 12.72 4.92 -15.93
N LYS A 28 13.31 3.81 -15.45
CA LYS A 28 14.13 2.90 -16.30
C LYS A 28 13.34 2.32 -17.47
N PHE A 29 12.06 2.02 -17.25
CA PHE A 29 11.18 1.51 -18.29
C PHE A 29 10.92 2.56 -19.37
N LEU A 30 10.62 3.80 -18.99
CA LEU A 30 10.41 4.90 -19.93
C LEU A 30 11.69 5.14 -20.77
N GLU A 31 12.86 5.22 -20.12
CA GLU A 31 14.15 5.35 -20.81
C GLU A 31 14.44 4.21 -21.80
N LEU A 32 14.11 2.97 -21.42
CA LEU A 32 14.26 1.81 -22.30
C LEU A 32 13.40 1.95 -23.57
N MET A 33 12.20 2.49 -23.42
CA MET A 33 11.21 2.57 -24.47
C MET A 33 11.44 3.71 -25.48
N ASP A 34 12.32 4.66 -25.17
CA ASP A 34 12.81 5.68 -26.12
C ASP A 34 13.39 5.07 -27.41
N LYS A 35 13.90 3.83 -27.33
CA LYS A 35 14.39 3.07 -28.50
C LYS A 35 13.28 2.69 -29.49
N TYR A 36 12.04 2.61 -29.04
CA TYR A 36 10.93 1.95 -29.73
C TYR A 36 9.81 2.90 -30.13
N SER A 37 9.57 3.94 -29.33
CA SER A 37 8.56 4.95 -29.64
C SER A 37 9.04 6.32 -29.20
N SER A 38 8.93 7.29 -30.11
CA SER A 38 8.99 8.73 -29.79
C SER A 38 7.60 9.34 -29.67
N ASP A 39 6.56 8.56 -29.95
CA ASP A 39 5.20 9.04 -30.13
C ASP A 39 4.32 8.56 -28.97
N GLY A 40 3.76 9.51 -28.22
CA GLY A 40 2.72 9.26 -27.23
C GLY A 40 3.18 9.38 -25.77
N ASP A 41 2.19 9.46 -24.90
CA ASP A 41 2.35 9.51 -23.45
C ASP A 41 2.42 8.07 -22.93
N LEU A 42 3.64 7.52 -22.91
CA LEU A 42 3.91 6.13 -22.53
C LEU A 42 3.59 5.88 -21.05
N GLU A 43 3.90 6.85 -20.19
CA GLU A 43 3.55 6.87 -18.78
C GLU A 43 2.04 6.64 -18.60
N LYS A 44 1.22 7.48 -19.25
CA LYS A 44 -0.25 7.31 -19.22
C LYS A 44 -0.72 5.96 -19.77
N THR A 45 -0.01 5.42 -20.77
CA THR A 45 -0.34 4.11 -21.34
C THR A 45 -0.06 3.00 -20.34
N LEU A 46 1.10 3.05 -19.66
CA LEU A 46 1.46 2.13 -18.60
C LEU A 46 0.42 2.18 -17.46
N SER A 47 0.13 3.37 -16.92
CA SER A 47 -0.85 3.51 -15.82
C SER A 47 -2.24 3.00 -16.23
N SER A 48 -2.67 3.23 -17.48
CA SER A 48 -3.95 2.74 -17.98
C SER A 48 -4.00 1.21 -18.07
N ASN A 49 -2.90 0.59 -18.50
CA ASN A 49 -2.77 -0.87 -18.57
C ASN A 49 -2.75 -1.48 -17.18
N GLU A 50 -2.00 -0.90 -16.24
CA GLU A 50 -1.98 -1.34 -14.84
C GLU A 50 -3.37 -1.35 -14.23
N ILE A 51 -4.10 -0.24 -14.31
CA ILE A 51 -5.47 -0.12 -13.78
C ILE A 51 -6.41 -1.15 -14.40
N THR A 52 -6.28 -1.38 -15.71
CA THR A 52 -7.09 -2.38 -16.43
C THR A 52 -6.77 -3.79 -15.95
N ASN A 53 -5.49 -4.08 -15.72
CA ASN A 53 -4.97 -5.38 -15.34
C ASN A 53 -5.20 -5.73 -13.86
N LEU A 54 -5.46 -4.74 -12.98
CA LEU A 54 -5.80 -5.00 -11.58
C LEU A 54 -6.89 -6.06 -11.40
N ARG A 55 -7.91 -6.07 -12.27
CA ARG A 55 -9.02 -7.05 -12.19
C ARG A 55 -8.60 -8.49 -12.50
N LEU A 56 -7.51 -8.68 -13.21
CA LEU A 56 -7.05 -9.98 -13.69
C LEU A 56 -5.84 -10.49 -12.89
N PHE A 57 -4.89 -9.60 -12.61
CA PHE A 57 -3.61 -9.94 -11.98
C PHE A 57 -3.50 -9.46 -10.54
N GLY A 58 -4.45 -8.65 -10.07
CA GLY A 58 -4.40 -8.04 -8.74
C GLY A 58 -3.32 -6.97 -8.63
N TYR A 59 -2.99 -6.63 -7.39
CA TYR A 59 -2.00 -5.62 -7.04
C TYR A 59 -0.58 -6.22 -6.90
N GLY A 60 0.43 -5.37 -7.06
CA GLY A 60 1.82 -5.67 -6.73
C GLY A 60 2.72 -5.94 -7.93
N VAL A 61 3.99 -6.22 -7.63
CA VAL A 61 5.12 -6.23 -8.58
C VAL A 61 4.90 -7.14 -9.80
N LYS A 62 4.25 -8.30 -9.62
CA LYS A 62 3.99 -9.22 -10.74
C LYS A 62 3.03 -8.62 -11.76
N SER A 63 1.95 -7.99 -11.28
CA SER A 63 0.96 -7.29 -12.12
C SER A 63 1.60 -6.10 -12.84
N PHE A 64 2.42 -5.34 -12.12
CA PHE A 64 3.21 -4.24 -12.69
C PHE A 64 4.16 -4.70 -13.79
N THR A 65 4.91 -5.78 -13.54
CA THR A 65 5.85 -6.36 -14.52
C THR A 65 5.14 -6.84 -15.79
N LEU A 66 3.99 -7.50 -15.65
CA LEU A 66 3.18 -7.93 -16.80
C LEU A 66 2.65 -6.71 -17.58
N SER A 67 2.22 -5.66 -16.88
CA SER A 67 1.72 -4.44 -17.49
C SER A 67 2.82 -3.67 -18.23
N MET A 68 4.06 -3.65 -17.72
CA MET A 68 5.22 -3.13 -18.45
C MET A 68 5.49 -3.92 -19.75
N ILE A 69 5.47 -5.26 -19.68
CA ILE A 69 5.68 -6.11 -20.87
C ILE A 69 4.60 -5.88 -21.93
N GLU A 70 3.33 -5.83 -21.53
CA GLU A 70 2.21 -5.55 -22.41
C GLU A 70 2.31 -4.15 -23.03
N THR A 71 2.58 -3.14 -22.21
CA THR A 71 2.78 -1.76 -22.65
C THR A 71 3.92 -1.67 -23.66
N ALA A 72 5.05 -2.33 -23.39
CA ALA A 72 6.19 -2.34 -24.29
C ALA A 72 5.88 -3.03 -25.62
N HIS A 73 5.13 -4.13 -25.59
CA HIS A 73 4.68 -4.80 -26.80
C HIS A 73 3.78 -3.90 -27.66
N ILE A 74 2.81 -3.23 -27.03
CA ILE A 74 1.88 -2.32 -27.72
C ILE A 74 2.63 -1.11 -28.30
N ALA A 75 3.43 -0.42 -27.48
CA ALA A 75 4.15 0.78 -27.88
C ALA A 75 5.18 0.51 -28.98
N SER A 76 5.90 -0.62 -28.91
CA SER A 76 6.83 -1.05 -29.95
C SER A 76 6.15 -1.65 -31.18
N LYS A 77 4.81 -1.77 -31.21
CA LYS A 77 4.06 -2.47 -32.28
C LYS A 77 4.59 -3.89 -32.53
N GLY A 78 4.95 -4.59 -31.45
CA GLY A 78 5.50 -5.94 -31.46
C GLY A 78 6.95 -6.06 -31.90
N THR A 79 7.69 -4.95 -31.97
CA THR A 79 9.12 -4.95 -32.38
C THR A 79 10.10 -5.00 -31.23
N ILE A 80 9.64 -4.93 -29.97
CA ILE A 80 10.51 -5.05 -28.79
C ILE A 80 11.33 -6.34 -28.83
N SER A 81 12.63 -6.21 -28.55
CA SER A 81 13.56 -7.34 -28.53
C SER A 81 13.32 -8.27 -27.33
N SER A 82 13.63 -9.56 -27.50
CA SER A 82 13.56 -10.51 -26.38
C SER A 82 14.51 -10.14 -25.23
N SER A 83 15.66 -9.52 -25.53
CA SER A 83 16.60 -9.03 -24.51
C SER A 83 16.04 -7.87 -23.69
N ASP A 84 15.25 -6.98 -24.29
CA ASP A 84 14.63 -5.88 -23.54
C ASP A 84 13.43 -6.38 -22.72
N ILE A 85 12.70 -7.39 -23.19
CA ILE A 85 11.70 -8.09 -22.35
C ILE A 85 12.37 -8.77 -21.14
N GLU A 86 13.51 -9.43 -21.35
CA GLU A 86 14.29 -10.03 -20.26
C GLU A 86 14.73 -8.98 -19.23
N LEU A 87 15.10 -7.78 -19.68
CA LEU A 87 15.43 -6.66 -18.81
C LEU A 87 14.23 -6.21 -17.98
N ILE A 88 13.04 -6.04 -18.57
CA ILE A 88 11.81 -5.71 -17.82
C ILE A 88 11.51 -6.78 -16.75
N ILE A 89 11.65 -8.06 -17.10
CA ILE A 89 11.48 -9.17 -16.15
C ILE A 89 12.50 -9.09 -15.02
N SER A 90 13.75 -8.70 -15.30
CA SER A 90 14.78 -8.54 -14.26
C SER A 90 14.42 -7.44 -13.27
N TRP A 91 13.89 -6.29 -13.71
CA TRP A 91 13.45 -5.24 -12.79
C TRP A 91 12.29 -5.69 -11.89
N GLY A 92 11.34 -6.45 -12.44
CA GLY A 92 10.30 -7.07 -11.62
C GLY A 92 10.85 -8.02 -10.56
N LYS A 93 11.90 -8.78 -10.87
CA LYS A 93 12.58 -9.65 -9.89
C LYS A 93 13.37 -8.85 -8.85
N GLU A 94 14.03 -7.77 -9.26
CA GLU A 94 14.72 -6.85 -8.35
C GLU A 94 13.74 -6.22 -7.35
N LEU A 95 12.57 -5.76 -7.82
CA LEU A 95 11.51 -5.24 -6.95
C LEU A 95 11.02 -6.28 -5.93
N LEU A 96 10.80 -7.52 -6.35
CA LEU A 96 10.38 -8.61 -5.45
C LEU A 96 11.44 -8.99 -4.40
N GLN A 97 12.69 -8.59 -4.60
CA GLN A 97 13.83 -8.88 -3.73
C GLN A 97 14.37 -7.63 -3.05
N HIS A 98 13.69 -6.49 -3.22
CA HIS A 98 14.14 -5.23 -2.66
C HIS A 98 14.08 -5.31 -1.13
N PRO A 99 15.17 -4.99 -0.41
CA PRO A 99 15.17 -5.07 1.05
C PRO A 99 14.15 -4.11 1.66
N VAL A 100 13.58 -4.52 2.78
CA VAL A 100 12.66 -3.68 3.55
C VAL A 100 13.42 -2.51 4.18
N THR A 101 13.03 -1.28 3.84
CA THR A 101 13.59 -0.05 4.42
C THR A 101 12.51 0.63 5.25
N PHE A 102 12.61 0.53 6.57
CA PHE A 102 11.65 1.16 7.48
C PHE A 102 11.64 2.69 7.35
N LEU A 103 10.43 3.27 7.46
CA LEU A 103 10.28 4.69 7.71
C LEU A 103 10.74 5.04 9.14
N GLU A 104 11.06 6.31 9.36
CA GLU A 104 11.57 6.78 10.65
C GLU A 104 10.58 6.51 11.80
N GLY A 105 11.07 5.92 12.90
CA GLY A 105 10.29 5.68 14.11
C GLY A 105 9.33 4.48 14.08
N VAL A 106 9.24 3.76 12.96
CA VAL A 106 8.33 2.60 12.80
C VAL A 106 8.60 1.51 13.84
N GLU A 107 9.85 1.05 13.96
CA GLU A 107 10.15 -0.08 14.85
C GLU A 107 9.83 0.22 16.32
N GLU A 108 10.20 1.42 16.78
CA GLU A 108 9.91 1.88 18.14
C GLU A 108 8.39 2.00 18.37
N THR A 109 7.68 2.59 17.42
CA THR A 109 6.24 2.82 17.52
C THR A 109 5.46 1.51 17.54
N VAL A 110 5.71 0.60 16.59
CA VAL A 110 5.01 -0.69 16.50
C VAL A 110 5.26 -1.50 17.77
N ARG A 111 6.49 -1.49 18.29
CA ARG A 111 6.84 -2.16 19.55
C ARG A 111 6.16 -1.53 20.76
N SER A 112 5.98 -0.22 20.78
CA SER A 112 5.25 0.48 21.84
C SER A 112 3.76 0.13 21.81
N LEU A 113 3.12 0.27 20.64
CA LEU A 113 1.70 -0.03 20.46
C LEU A 113 1.37 -1.49 20.78
N SER A 114 2.22 -2.43 20.37
CA SER A 114 1.99 -3.88 20.59
C SER A 114 2.09 -4.30 22.07
N LYS A 115 2.57 -3.43 22.97
CA LYS A 115 2.52 -3.69 24.43
C LYS A 115 1.16 -3.37 25.04
N GLU A 116 0.41 -2.46 24.42
CA GLU A 116 -0.83 -1.91 24.95
C GLU A 116 -2.07 -2.37 24.17
N TYR A 117 -1.91 -2.68 22.89
CA TYR A 117 -2.99 -3.02 21.96
C TYR A 117 -2.67 -4.27 21.15
N ASN A 118 -3.72 -4.92 20.64
CA ASN A 118 -3.54 -5.87 19.55
C ASN A 118 -3.27 -5.08 18.27
N VAL A 119 -2.07 -5.22 17.72
CA VAL A 119 -1.67 -4.58 16.46
C VAL A 119 -1.73 -5.61 15.35
N PHE A 120 -2.34 -5.26 14.22
CA PHE A 120 -2.32 -6.03 12.99
C PHE A 120 -1.68 -5.20 11.87
N ILE A 121 -0.86 -5.84 11.04
CA ILE A 121 -0.47 -5.26 9.76
C ILE A 121 -1.56 -5.62 8.75
N ILE A 122 -2.23 -4.63 8.16
CA ILE A 122 -3.30 -4.83 7.19
C ILE A 122 -2.85 -4.21 5.88
N THR A 123 -2.59 -5.02 4.87
CA THR A 123 -2.05 -4.56 3.58
C THR A 123 -2.85 -5.12 2.42
N LYS A 124 -2.58 -4.65 1.21
CA LYS A 124 -3.04 -5.23 -0.05
C LYS A 124 -1.84 -5.50 -0.95
N GLY A 125 -2.00 -6.40 -1.92
CA GLY A 125 -0.90 -6.76 -2.81
C GLY A 125 -0.78 -8.25 -3.06
N ASP A 126 0.33 -8.63 -3.69
CA ASP A 126 0.67 -10.03 -3.89
C ASP A 126 0.96 -10.72 -2.55
N LEU A 127 0.23 -11.79 -2.26
CA LEU A 127 0.29 -12.53 -1.00
C LEU A 127 1.71 -12.97 -0.61
N LEU A 128 2.47 -13.51 -1.57
CA LEU A 128 3.82 -14.02 -1.29
C LEU A 128 4.79 -12.88 -1.05
N HIS A 129 4.68 -11.81 -1.84
CA HIS A 129 5.53 -10.64 -1.69
C HIS A 129 5.29 -9.93 -0.34
N GLN A 130 4.02 -9.65 0.00
CA GLN A 130 3.69 -8.99 1.27
C GLN A 130 4.10 -9.84 2.48
N ARG A 131 3.86 -11.16 2.44
CA ARG A 131 4.34 -12.07 3.49
C ARG A 131 5.86 -12.02 3.64
N SER A 132 6.59 -12.05 2.52
CA SER A 132 8.05 -11.95 2.55
C SER A 132 8.54 -10.64 3.17
N LYS A 133 7.93 -9.50 2.81
CA LYS A 133 8.29 -8.18 3.40
C LYS A 133 8.00 -8.15 4.90
N ILE A 134 6.84 -8.66 5.32
CA ILE A 134 6.47 -8.72 6.74
C ILE A 134 7.46 -9.59 7.54
N GLU A 135 7.81 -10.78 7.04
CA GLU A 135 8.78 -11.68 7.67
C GLU A 135 10.20 -11.08 7.69
N GLU A 136 10.64 -10.45 6.60
CA GLU A 136 11.96 -9.80 6.50
C GLU A 136 12.07 -8.59 7.44
N SER A 137 10.98 -7.85 7.62
CA SER A 137 10.91 -6.72 8.56
C SER A 137 11.08 -7.16 10.02
N GLY A 138 10.76 -8.42 10.35
CA GLY A 138 10.74 -8.96 11.71
C GLY A 138 9.58 -8.45 12.58
N LEU A 139 8.67 -7.62 12.04
CA LEU A 139 7.50 -7.12 12.77
C LEU A 139 6.48 -8.21 13.08
N ASP A 140 6.43 -9.29 12.31
CA ASP A 140 5.59 -10.48 12.53
C ASP A 140 5.79 -11.10 13.92
N THR A 141 6.98 -10.93 14.50
CA THR A 141 7.30 -11.42 15.86
C THR A 141 6.79 -10.51 16.98
N ILE A 142 6.30 -9.30 16.65
CA ILE A 142 5.91 -8.26 17.60
C ILE A 142 4.41 -7.99 17.55
N VAL A 143 3.83 -7.99 16.35
CA VAL A 143 2.39 -7.74 16.15
C VAL A 143 1.56 -8.98 16.46
N ALA A 144 0.26 -8.80 16.69
CA ALA A 144 -0.68 -9.90 16.97
C ALA A 144 -0.99 -10.74 15.72
N GLY A 145 -0.85 -10.15 14.53
CA GLY A 145 -1.04 -10.83 13.26
C GLY A 145 -0.90 -9.88 12.08
N PHE A 146 -1.15 -10.41 10.89
CA PHE A 146 -1.27 -9.63 9.67
C PHE A 146 -2.37 -10.19 8.78
N GLU A 147 -2.92 -9.32 7.94
CA GLU A 147 -3.96 -9.65 6.99
C GLU A 147 -3.65 -9.00 5.63
N ILE A 148 -3.77 -9.77 4.56
CA ILE A 148 -3.43 -9.33 3.20
C ILE A 148 -4.71 -9.38 2.37
N PHE A 149 -5.37 -8.23 2.27
CA PHE A 149 -6.62 -8.09 1.54
C PHE A 149 -6.40 -8.20 0.03
N HIS A 150 -7.45 -8.69 -0.65
CA HIS A 150 -7.56 -8.53 -2.09
C HIS A 150 -7.83 -7.06 -2.46
N GLU A 151 -8.75 -6.41 -1.74
CA GLU A 151 -9.07 -4.99 -1.88
C GLU A 151 -9.35 -4.39 -0.50
N LYS A 152 -9.01 -3.12 -0.29
CA LYS A 152 -9.32 -2.39 0.93
C LYS A 152 -10.59 -1.56 0.75
N ASP A 153 -11.73 -2.23 0.91
CA ASP A 153 -13.06 -1.64 0.84
C ASP A 153 -13.86 -1.86 2.14
N PRO A 154 -15.00 -1.16 2.33
CA PRO A 154 -15.80 -1.31 3.55
C PRO A 154 -16.22 -2.75 3.88
N GLU A 155 -16.50 -3.56 2.86
CA GLU A 155 -16.93 -4.95 3.02
C GLU A 155 -15.78 -5.82 3.56
N SER A 156 -14.59 -5.69 2.98
CA SER A 156 -13.39 -6.42 3.39
C SER A 156 -12.98 -6.09 4.83
N TYR A 157 -13.04 -4.81 5.23
CA TYR A 157 -12.81 -4.43 6.62
C TYR A 157 -13.87 -5.01 7.56
N LEU A 158 -15.16 -4.95 7.19
CA LEU A 158 -16.23 -5.52 8.02
C LEU A 158 -16.07 -7.03 8.19
N ASP A 159 -15.77 -7.76 7.12
CA ASP A 159 -15.56 -9.21 7.16
C ASP A 159 -14.38 -9.59 8.06
N PHE A 160 -13.26 -8.88 7.93
CA PHE A 160 -12.11 -9.03 8.81
C PHE A 160 -12.45 -8.79 10.28
N LEU A 161 -13.12 -7.68 10.59
CA LEU A 161 -13.50 -7.34 11.96
C LEU A 161 -14.53 -8.32 12.55
N ASN A 162 -15.49 -8.77 11.75
CA ASN A 162 -16.47 -9.79 12.13
C ASN A 162 -15.79 -11.12 12.46
N GLY A 163 -14.78 -11.50 11.68
CA GLY A 163 -13.97 -12.70 11.95
C GLY A 163 -13.25 -12.67 13.30
N LEU A 164 -13.01 -11.48 13.85
CA LEU A 164 -12.36 -11.25 15.14
C LEU A 164 -13.33 -10.87 16.28
N ASP A 165 -14.64 -10.83 16.03
CA ASP A 165 -15.66 -10.33 16.97
C ASP A 165 -15.38 -8.90 17.47
N ILE A 166 -14.89 -8.04 16.56
CA ILE A 166 -14.59 -6.63 16.83
C ILE A 166 -15.62 -5.75 16.12
N LYS A 167 -16.18 -4.79 16.86
CA LYS A 167 -17.05 -3.78 16.26
C LYS A 167 -16.22 -2.66 15.64
N PRO A 168 -16.69 -2.02 14.55
CA PRO A 168 -15.99 -0.91 13.93
C PRO A 168 -15.57 0.19 14.90
N GLU A 169 -16.44 0.57 15.86
CA GLU A 169 -16.10 1.63 16.84
C GLU A 169 -14.92 1.28 17.77
N ASN A 170 -14.54 -0.01 17.86
CA ASN A 170 -13.41 -0.51 18.64
C ASN A 170 -12.13 -0.71 17.80
N PHE A 171 -12.17 -0.40 16.50
CA PHE A 171 -11.06 -0.53 15.57
C PHE A 171 -10.49 0.83 15.18
N VAL A 172 -9.17 0.89 15.06
CA VAL A 172 -8.43 2.01 14.48
C VAL A 172 -7.63 1.50 13.28
N MET A 173 -7.68 2.19 12.15
CA MET A 173 -6.77 1.97 11.02
C MET A 173 -5.90 3.20 10.83
N ALA A 174 -4.59 2.99 10.66
CA ALA A 174 -3.65 4.04 10.30
C ALA A 174 -2.89 3.66 9.02
N GLY A 175 -2.79 4.60 8.07
CA GLY A 175 -2.11 4.37 6.80
C GLY A 175 -2.01 5.63 5.95
N ASN A 176 -1.22 5.54 4.87
CA ASN A 176 -0.96 6.63 3.95
C ASN A 176 -2.03 6.82 2.88
N SER A 177 -2.83 5.79 2.57
CA SER A 177 -3.84 5.89 1.52
C SER A 177 -5.18 6.35 2.06
N LEU A 178 -5.62 7.53 1.62
CA LEU A 178 -7.00 7.98 1.86
C LEU A 178 -8.01 6.98 1.29
N ARG A 179 -7.76 6.47 0.08
CA ARG A 179 -8.67 5.58 -0.64
C ARG A 179 -8.82 4.23 0.04
N SER A 180 -7.74 3.67 0.57
CA SER A 180 -7.67 2.28 1.05
C SER A 180 -7.67 2.16 2.57
N ASP A 181 -7.01 3.07 3.28
CA ASP A 181 -6.82 2.94 4.74
C ASP A 181 -7.83 3.78 5.51
N VAL A 182 -8.20 4.93 4.96
CA VAL A 182 -8.93 5.95 5.71
C VAL A 182 -10.43 5.94 5.40
N LEU A 183 -10.81 6.19 4.15
CA LEU A 183 -12.21 6.36 3.76
C LEU A 183 -13.05 5.08 3.97
N PRO A 184 -12.57 3.87 3.65
CA PRO A 184 -13.34 2.65 3.90
C PRO A 184 -13.63 2.43 5.38
N VAL A 185 -12.67 2.71 6.25
CA VAL A 185 -12.78 2.51 7.70
C VAL A 185 -13.69 3.56 8.32
N ALA A 186 -13.57 4.83 7.90
CA ALA A 186 -14.48 5.89 8.30
C ALA A 186 -15.94 5.57 7.89
N ALA A 187 -16.15 4.99 6.70
CA ALA A 187 -17.47 4.65 6.18
C ALA A 187 -18.19 3.56 7.01
N ILE A 188 -17.44 2.65 7.65
CA ILE A 188 -18.00 1.60 8.51
C ILE A 188 -18.15 2.02 9.98
N GLY A 189 -17.81 3.28 10.31
CA GLY A 189 -17.86 3.81 11.67
C GLY A 189 -16.65 3.47 12.53
N GLY A 190 -15.56 3.02 11.89
CA GLY A 190 -14.26 2.86 12.55
C GLY A 190 -13.52 4.18 12.70
N ARG A 191 -12.42 4.15 13.46
CA ARG A 191 -11.50 5.28 13.58
C ARG A 191 -10.42 5.16 12.51
N ALA A 192 -10.20 6.24 11.78
CA ALA A 192 -9.20 6.28 10.72
C ALA A 192 -8.20 7.41 10.97
N ILE A 193 -6.92 7.10 10.80
CA ILE A 193 -5.81 8.03 10.96
C ILE A 193 -5.00 8.04 9.66
N HIS A 194 -4.94 9.19 9.01
CA HIS A 194 -4.13 9.37 7.81
C HIS A 194 -2.71 9.78 8.19
N ILE A 195 -1.71 9.06 7.66
CA ILE A 195 -0.28 9.35 7.81
C ILE A 195 0.26 9.65 6.41
N PRO A 196 0.29 10.93 5.96
CA PRO A 196 0.71 11.25 4.60
C PRO A 196 2.14 10.78 4.31
N HIS A 197 2.35 10.21 3.12
CA HIS A 197 3.68 9.91 2.59
C HIS A 197 3.99 10.82 1.39
N ASP A 198 5.25 11.25 1.25
CA ASP A 198 5.68 12.18 0.20
C ASP A 198 5.42 11.64 -1.21
N LEU A 199 5.55 10.32 -1.37
CA LEU A 199 5.25 9.63 -2.60
C LEU A 199 4.20 8.55 -2.34
N THR A 200 3.03 8.73 -2.91
CA THR A 200 1.93 7.76 -2.87
C THR A 200 1.46 7.53 -4.28
N TRP A 201 1.17 6.28 -4.63
CA TRP A 201 0.67 5.89 -5.94
C TRP A 201 -0.55 6.73 -6.34
N ASP A 202 -0.54 7.27 -7.56
CA ASP A 202 -1.57 8.21 -8.01
C ASP A 202 -3.00 7.62 -7.99
N TYR A 203 -3.13 6.30 -8.17
CA TYR A 203 -4.41 5.61 -8.07
C TYR A 203 -5.03 5.62 -6.65
N GLU A 204 -4.20 5.80 -5.62
CA GLU A 204 -4.61 5.89 -4.21
C GLU A 204 -5.02 7.32 -3.81
N LYS A 205 -4.69 8.32 -4.63
CA LYS A 205 -5.07 9.72 -4.39
C LYS A 205 -6.55 9.93 -4.73
N VAL A 206 -7.28 10.59 -3.83
CA VAL A 206 -8.66 11.02 -4.07
C VAL A 206 -8.68 12.47 -4.54
N ALA A 207 -9.34 12.72 -5.68
CA ALA A 207 -9.47 14.04 -6.28
C ALA A 207 -10.38 15.00 -5.49
N ASP A 208 -11.27 14.44 -4.66
CA ASP A 208 -12.22 15.20 -3.86
C ASP A 208 -12.05 14.84 -2.38
N GLN A 209 -11.49 15.79 -1.61
CA GLN A 209 -11.34 15.67 -0.15
C GLN A 209 -12.64 16.03 0.59
N SER A 210 -13.78 16.04 -0.10
CA SER A 210 -15.10 16.41 0.45
C SER A 210 -15.66 15.45 1.49
N ALA A 211 -15.01 14.31 1.74
CA ALA A 211 -15.23 13.53 2.94
C ALA A 211 -14.94 14.43 4.14
N SER A 212 -16.02 14.89 4.80
CA SER A 212 -15.98 15.93 5.83
C SER A 212 -14.81 15.70 6.78
N ALA A 213 -14.01 16.74 7.01
CA ALA A 213 -12.85 16.76 7.91
C ALA A 213 -13.14 16.32 9.37
N SER A 214 -14.35 15.87 9.67
CA SER A 214 -14.79 15.26 10.92
C SER A 214 -14.78 13.72 10.93
N SER A 215 -14.36 13.05 9.85
CA SER A 215 -14.48 11.58 9.69
C SER A 215 -13.19 10.79 9.93
N TYR A 216 -12.04 11.46 9.97
CA TYR A 216 -10.72 10.87 10.26
C TYR A 216 -9.78 11.93 10.83
N SER A 217 -8.70 11.50 11.48
CA SER A 217 -7.63 12.37 11.96
C SER A 217 -6.39 12.27 11.07
N ILE A 218 -5.48 13.24 11.19
CA ILE A 218 -4.22 13.27 10.45
C ILE A 218 -3.10 13.40 11.47
N VAL A 219 -2.04 12.62 11.31
CA VAL A 219 -0.78 12.79 12.04
C VAL A 219 0.36 12.92 11.04
N GLU A 220 1.46 13.58 11.44
CA GLU A 220 2.58 13.85 10.52
C GLU A 220 3.46 12.62 10.34
N SER A 221 3.63 11.81 11.39
CA SER A 221 4.42 10.58 11.37
C SER A 221 3.72 9.46 12.14
N ILE A 222 4.09 8.23 11.83
CA ILE A 222 3.71 7.05 12.63
C ILE A 222 4.11 7.23 14.10
N SER A 223 5.21 7.94 14.37
CA SER A 223 5.71 8.22 15.72
C SER A 223 4.73 9.00 16.60
N ASP A 224 3.79 9.74 15.99
CA ASP A 224 2.79 10.52 16.71
C ASP A 224 1.57 9.66 17.13
N LEU A 225 1.41 8.46 16.57
CA LEU A 225 0.26 7.59 16.83
C LEU A 225 0.05 7.30 18.33
N PRO A 226 1.05 6.88 19.12
CA PRO A 226 0.82 6.55 20.52
C PRO A 226 0.26 7.75 21.31
N GLN A 227 0.80 8.95 21.06
CA GLN A 227 0.32 10.17 21.71
C GLN A 227 -1.09 10.55 21.25
N HIS A 228 -1.38 10.41 19.96
CA HIS A 228 -2.70 10.69 19.40
C HIS A 228 -3.78 9.78 20.00
N LEU A 229 -3.54 8.47 20.05
CA LEU A 229 -4.47 7.49 20.59
C LEU A 229 -4.75 7.71 22.09
N ALA A 230 -3.73 8.11 22.86
CA ALA A 230 -3.89 8.43 24.27
C ALA A 230 -4.76 9.68 24.53
N GLN A 231 -4.83 10.62 23.59
CA GLN A 231 -5.65 11.82 23.69
C GLN A 231 -7.12 11.55 23.33
N GLU A 232 -7.38 10.68 22.35
CA GLU A 232 -8.74 10.30 21.93
C GLU A 232 -9.53 9.50 22.99
N ILE A 233 -8.83 8.83 23.91
CA ILE A 233 -9.46 8.02 24.97
C ILE A 233 -9.94 8.90 26.15
N ARG A 234 -9.48 10.15 26.27
CA ARG A 234 -9.86 11.09 27.33
C ARG A 234 -11.14 11.87 27.01
#